data_AF-A0A537PSA2-F1
#
_entry.id   AF-A0A537PSA2-F1
#
_cell.length_a   1.000
_cell.length_b   1.000
_cell.length_c   1.000
_cell.angle_alpha   90.00
_cell.angle_beta   90.00
_cell.angle_gamma   90.00
#
_symmetry.space_group_name_H-M   'P 1'
#
loop_
_entity.id
_entity.type
_entity.pdbx_description
1 polymer ?
#
loop_
_entity_poly.entity_id
_entity_poly.type
_entity_poly.pdbx_seq_one_letter_code
_entity_poly.pdbx_strand_id
1 'polypeptide(L)'
;LLPTEEQERIIGRTKLSDIELDDTAKPSWAHSALTVIEEDGREIKIVRDNMAFGQPGSGEFGTYFIGYSRSPRPTEQMLQNMFVGRPPGNYDRILDFSRAVTGNLFFAPSATFLDNVTPDAPPTAQAIPEPSSVERGRSVPPLSDGSLGVGS
;
A
#
# COMPACT_ATOMS: atom_id res chain seq x y z
N LEU A 1 -22.35 -21.41 1.73
CA LEU A 1 -21.44 -21.54 0.58
C LEU A 1 -22.00 -20.68 -0.55
N LEU A 2 -21.16 -19.87 -1.18
CA LEU A 2 -21.56 -19.07 -2.34
C LEU A 2 -21.59 -19.94 -3.62
N PRO A 3 -22.50 -19.69 -4.57
CA PRO A 3 -22.39 -20.23 -5.93
C PRO A 3 -21.05 -19.84 -6.57
N THR A 4 -20.57 -20.65 -7.53
CA THR A 4 -19.27 -20.41 -8.18
C THR A 4 -19.23 -19.05 -8.87
N GLU A 5 -20.30 -18.69 -9.56
CA GLU A 5 -20.42 -17.45 -10.33
C GLU A 5 -20.29 -16.22 -9.43
N GLU A 6 -20.76 -16.31 -8.18
CA GLU A 6 -20.63 -15.23 -7.21
C GLU A 6 -19.21 -15.14 -6.65
N GLN A 7 -18.53 -16.28 -6.44
CA GLN A 7 -17.11 -16.30 -6.07
C GLN A 7 -16.25 -15.68 -7.17
N GLU A 8 -16.54 -16.00 -8.44
CA GLU A 8 -15.83 -15.46 -9.61
C GLU A 8 -16.02 -13.94 -9.73
N ARG A 9 -17.22 -13.42 -9.41
CA ARG A 9 -17.47 -11.97 -9.33
C ARG A 9 -16.70 -11.28 -8.21
N ILE A 10 -16.57 -11.92 -7.04
CA ILE A 10 -15.78 -11.42 -5.92
C ILE A 10 -14.30 -11.33 -6.28
N ILE A 11 -13.76 -12.36 -6.92
CA ILE A 11 -12.34 -12.38 -7.32
C ILE A 11 -12.09 -11.52 -8.58
N GLY A 12 -13.05 -11.49 -9.50
CA GLY A 12 -12.95 -10.88 -10.82
C GLY A 12 -12.30 -11.78 -11.88
N ARG A 13 -12.26 -13.10 -11.64
CA ARG A 13 -11.68 -14.13 -12.55
C ARG A 13 -12.49 -15.42 -12.46
N THR A 14 -12.52 -16.20 -13.54
CA THR A 14 -13.13 -17.53 -13.55
C THR A 14 -12.34 -18.49 -12.66
N LYS A 15 -13.03 -19.37 -11.94
CA LYS A 15 -12.44 -20.15 -10.85
C LYS A 15 -11.55 -21.28 -11.34
N LEU A 16 -11.96 -21.97 -12.40
CA LEU A 16 -11.24 -23.14 -12.91
C LEU A 16 -10.18 -22.76 -13.95
N SER A 17 -10.50 -21.85 -14.87
CA SER A 17 -9.61 -21.47 -15.98
C SER A 17 -8.74 -20.25 -15.68
N ASP A 18 -8.96 -19.57 -14.56
CA ASP A 18 -8.23 -18.35 -14.17
C ASP A 18 -8.24 -17.27 -15.28
N ILE A 19 -9.37 -17.12 -15.97
CA ILE A 19 -9.54 -16.11 -17.01
C ILE A 19 -10.12 -14.86 -16.36
N GLU A 20 -9.54 -13.69 -16.68
CA GLU A 20 -10.07 -12.43 -16.20
C GLU A 20 -11.47 -12.17 -16.76
N LEU A 21 -12.39 -11.69 -15.92
CA LEU A 21 -13.72 -11.30 -16.40
C LEU A 21 -13.62 -10.07 -17.28
N ASP A 22 -14.47 -10.01 -18.32
CA ASP A 22 -14.63 -8.83 -19.16
C ASP A 22 -15.03 -7.60 -18.32
N ASP A 23 -14.56 -6.42 -18.70
CA ASP A 23 -14.82 -5.19 -17.94
C ASP A 23 -16.30 -4.83 -17.81
N THR A 24 -17.14 -5.27 -18.75
CA THR A 24 -18.60 -5.08 -18.68
C THR A 24 -19.29 -6.03 -17.70
N ALA A 25 -18.65 -7.16 -17.38
CA ALA A 25 -19.18 -8.18 -16.47
C ALA A 25 -18.52 -8.11 -15.08
N LYS A 26 -17.30 -7.57 -14.98
CA LYS A 26 -16.51 -7.44 -13.75
C LYS A 26 -17.09 -6.36 -12.85
N PRO A 27 -17.59 -6.69 -11.65
CA PRO A 27 -18.06 -5.68 -10.72
C PRO A 27 -16.94 -4.74 -10.28
N SER A 28 -17.26 -3.46 -10.05
CA SER A 28 -16.29 -2.46 -9.57
C SER A 28 -15.73 -2.73 -8.17
N TRP A 29 -16.35 -3.64 -7.41
CA TRP A 29 -15.89 -4.09 -6.09
C TRP A 29 -15.13 -5.42 -6.12
N ALA A 30 -14.91 -5.99 -7.31
CA ALA A 30 -14.13 -7.21 -7.45
C ALA A 30 -12.68 -6.97 -6.98
N HIS A 31 -12.08 -7.98 -6.36
CA HIS A 31 -10.70 -7.93 -5.87
C HIS A 31 -9.72 -7.47 -6.96
N SER A 32 -9.81 -8.04 -8.17
CA SER A 32 -8.95 -7.62 -9.29
C SER A 32 -9.17 -6.17 -9.72
N ALA A 33 -10.42 -5.68 -9.70
CA ALA A 33 -10.73 -4.30 -10.10
C ALA A 33 -10.17 -3.26 -9.11
N LEU A 34 -10.17 -3.57 -7.81
CA LEU A 34 -9.71 -2.66 -6.76
C LEU A 34 -8.18 -2.72 -6.55
N THR A 35 -7.53 -3.79 -7.00
CA THR A 35 -6.08 -4.00 -6.87
C THR A 35 -5.28 -3.65 -8.12
N VAL A 36 -5.93 -3.21 -9.21
CA VAL A 36 -5.24 -2.59 -10.35
C VAL A 36 -5.04 -1.10 -10.06
N ILE A 37 -3.76 -0.69 -10.03
CA ILE A 37 -3.34 0.70 -9.80
C ILE A 37 -2.74 1.25 -11.08
N GLU A 38 -3.21 2.41 -11.53
CA GLU A 38 -2.69 3.11 -12.70
C GLU A 38 -2.15 4.49 -12.31
N GLU A 39 -0.98 4.84 -12.84
CA GLU A 39 -0.38 6.16 -12.73
C GLU A 39 0.15 6.57 -14.11
N ASP A 40 -0.19 7.79 -14.56
CA ASP A 40 0.19 8.32 -15.88
C ASP A 40 -0.10 7.36 -17.05
N GLY A 41 -1.23 6.66 -16.98
CA GLY A 41 -1.66 5.68 -18.00
C GLY A 41 -0.87 4.38 -18.00
N ARG A 42 -0.11 4.07 -16.94
CA ARG A 42 0.60 2.81 -16.77
C ARG A 42 0.20 2.09 -15.50
N GLU A 43 0.06 0.78 -15.59
CA GLU A 43 -0.19 -0.07 -14.42
C GLU A 43 1.06 -0.13 -13.53
N ILE A 44 0.88 0.17 -12.24
CA ILE A 44 1.92 0.07 -11.22
C ILE A 44 1.75 -1.24 -10.46
N LYS A 45 2.70 -2.16 -10.67
CA LYS A 45 2.62 -3.52 -10.16
C LYS A 45 3.35 -3.72 -8.84
N ILE A 46 2.87 -4.69 -8.08
CA ILE A 46 3.57 -5.30 -6.96
C ILE A 46 3.89 -6.76 -7.29
N VAL A 47 4.89 -7.33 -6.64
CA VAL A 47 5.17 -8.77 -6.70
C VAL A 47 4.56 -9.41 -5.46
N ARG A 48 3.71 -10.41 -5.63
CA ARG A 48 3.05 -11.13 -4.52
C ARG A 48 3.56 -12.55 -4.45
N ASP A 49 3.61 -13.08 -3.23
CA ASP A 49 3.97 -14.49 -2.99
C ASP A 49 3.05 -15.08 -1.90
N ASN A 50 1.74 -15.07 -2.18
CA ASN A 50 0.72 -15.48 -1.23
C ASN A 50 0.81 -16.99 -0.96
N MET A 51 0.78 -17.38 0.31
CA MET A 51 0.90 -18.77 0.74
C MET A 51 -0.34 -19.20 1.53
N ALA A 52 -0.86 -20.40 1.26
CA ALA A 52 -1.91 -20.99 2.07
C ALA A 52 -1.35 -21.47 3.42
N PHE A 53 -2.10 -21.28 4.50
CA PHE A 53 -1.81 -21.85 5.81
C PHE A 53 -3.10 -22.26 6.53
N GLY A 54 -3.00 -23.07 7.58
CA GLY A 54 -4.18 -23.41 8.37
C GLY A 54 -3.96 -24.56 9.33
N GLN A 55 -4.95 -24.76 10.19
CA GLN A 55 -5.04 -25.83 11.18
C GLN A 55 -6.44 -26.45 11.08
N PRO A 56 -6.63 -27.53 10.32
CA PRO A 56 -7.96 -28.09 10.07
C PRO A 56 -8.71 -28.49 11.35
N GLY A 57 -7.99 -28.96 12.38
CA GLY A 57 -8.57 -29.34 13.66
C GLY A 57 -9.15 -28.18 14.49
N SER A 58 -8.73 -26.95 14.23
CA SER A 58 -9.27 -25.73 14.86
C SER A 58 -10.17 -24.92 13.91
N GLY A 59 -10.38 -25.40 12.68
CA GLY A 59 -11.17 -24.70 11.66
C GLY A 59 -10.47 -23.48 11.06
N GLU A 60 -9.14 -23.38 11.18
CA GLU A 60 -8.36 -22.27 10.63
C GLU A 60 -7.92 -22.56 9.18
N PHE A 61 -8.34 -21.68 8.27
CA PHE A 61 -7.94 -21.69 6.86
C PHE A 61 -7.59 -20.26 6.46
N GLY A 62 -6.35 -20.03 6.07
CA GLY A 62 -5.81 -18.69 5.89
C GLY A 62 -4.93 -18.54 4.66
N THR A 63 -4.74 -17.29 4.28
CA THR A 63 -3.80 -16.86 3.25
C THR A 63 -2.83 -15.88 3.90
N TYR A 64 -1.54 -16.19 3.85
CA TYR A 64 -0.49 -15.27 4.24
C TYR A 64 -0.20 -14.37 3.04
N PHE A 65 -0.58 -13.10 3.13
CA PHE A 65 -0.29 -12.11 2.10
C PHE A 65 1.10 -11.52 2.32
N ILE A 66 1.91 -11.50 1.25
CA ILE A 66 3.14 -10.72 1.18
C ILE A 66 3.25 -10.06 -0.18
N GLY A 67 3.58 -8.77 -0.18
CA GLY A 67 3.72 -7.94 -1.37
C GLY A 67 5.02 -7.15 -1.33
N TYR A 68 5.79 -7.22 -2.41
CA TYR A 68 7.02 -6.47 -2.61
C TYR A 68 6.78 -5.38 -3.65
N SER A 69 7.30 -4.19 -3.39
CA SER A 69 7.16 -3.03 -4.27
C SER A 69 8.35 -2.10 -4.12
N ARG A 70 8.65 -1.32 -5.17
CA ARG A 70 9.73 -0.32 -5.16
C ARG A 70 9.48 0.82 -4.16
N SER A 71 8.21 1.09 -3.88
CA SER A 71 7.72 2.10 -2.94
C SER A 71 6.47 1.52 -2.28
N PRO A 72 6.14 1.86 -1.02
CA PRO A 72 4.95 1.32 -0.35
C PRO A 72 3.64 1.84 -0.96
N ARG A 73 3.68 2.99 -1.65
CA ARG A 73 2.50 3.70 -2.16
C ARG A 73 1.51 2.81 -2.96
N PRO A 74 1.91 1.98 -3.93
CA PRO A 74 0.95 1.15 -4.67
C PRO A 74 0.25 0.14 -3.77
N THR A 75 0.97 -0.50 -2.85
CA THR A 75 0.38 -1.43 -1.88
C THR A 75 -0.59 -0.72 -0.95
N GLU A 76 -0.24 0.45 -0.43
CA GLU A 76 -1.13 1.27 0.40
C GLU A 76 -2.39 1.70 -0.34
N GLN A 77 -2.28 2.08 -1.63
CA GLN A 77 -3.43 2.42 -2.45
C GLN A 77 -4.33 1.22 -2.73
N MET A 78 -3.76 0.04 -2.99
CA MET A 78 -4.53 -1.21 -3.11
C MET A 78 -5.29 -1.49 -1.81
N LEU A 79 -4.63 -1.41 -0.65
CA LEU A 79 -5.27 -1.60 0.65
C LEU A 79 -6.36 -0.55 0.93
N GLN A 80 -6.13 0.72 0.58
CA GLN A 80 -7.15 1.76 0.72
C GLN A 80 -8.39 1.46 -0.14
N ASN A 81 -8.19 1.06 -1.40
CA ASN A 81 -9.28 0.66 -2.29
C ASN A 81 -10.02 -0.56 -1.73
N MET A 82 -9.30 -1.53 -1.16
CA MET A 82 -9.88 -2.76 -0.64
C MET A 82 -10.69 -2.53 0.64
N PHE A 83 -10.14 -1.81 1.62
CA PHE A 83 -10.73 -1.68 2.96
C PHE A 83 -11.72 -0.51 3.08
N VAL A 84 -11.44 0.62 2.42
CA VAL A 84 -12.33 1.80 2.47
C VAL A 84 -13.28 1.84 1.26
N GLY A 85 -12.82 1.34 0.12
CA GLY A 85 -13.58 1.32 -1.12
C GLY A 85 -13.23 2.44 -2.08
N ARG A 86 -13.46 2.19 -3.37
CA ARG A 86 -13.33 3.18 -4.45
C ARG A 86 -14.60 3.20 -5.32
N PRO A 87 -15.47 4.22 -5.22
CA PRO A 87 -15.49 5.29 -4.19
C PRO A 87 -15.71 4.72 -2.78
N PRO A 88 -15.54 5.51 -1.70
CA PRO A 88 -15.74 5.03 -0.33
C PRO A 88 -17.07 4.28 -0.16
N GLY A 89 -17.01 3.10 0.46
CA GLY A 89 -18.13 2.17 0.59
C GLY A 89 -18.19 1.07 -0.49
N ASN A 90 -17.56 1.27 -1.66
CA ASN A 90 -17.38 0.23 -2.69
C ASN A 90 -16.10 -0.57 -2.42
N TYR A 91 -16.07 -1.27 -1.28
CA TYR A 91 -14.93 -2.03 -0.77
C TYR A 91 -14.80 -3.40 -1.44
N ASP A 92 -13.67 -4.06 -1.20
CA ASP A 92 -13.37 -5.38 -1.77
C ASP A 92 -14.12 -6.50 -1.04
N ARG A 93 -14.98 -7.19 -1.78
CA ARG A 93 -15.80 -8.28 -1.26
C ARG A 93 -15.02 -9.50 -0.81
N ILE A 94 -13.73 -9.64 -1.16
CA ILE A 94 -12.90 -10.71 -0.61
C ILE A 94 -12.78 -10.62 0.92
N LEU A 95 -12.92 -9.40 1.48
CA LEU A 95 -12.85 -9.13 2.91
C LEU A 95 -14.09 -9.61 3.68
N ASP A 96 -15.21 -9.89 3.00
CA ASP A 96 -16.38 -10.52 3.63
C ASP A 96 -16.08 -11.98 4.05
N PHE A 97 -15.00 -12.56 3.52
CA PHE A 97 -14.56 -13.93 3.78
C PHE A 97 -13.15 -14.02 4.35
N SER A 98 -12.44 -12.88 4.44
CA SER A 98 -11.03 -12.81 4.81
C SER A 98 -10.83 -11.74 5.87
N ARG A 99 -10.33 -12.13 7.04
CA ARG A 99 -10.01 -11.19 8.12
C ARG A 99 -8.50 -11.03 8.25
N ALA A 100 -7.99 -9.83 8.03
CA ALA A 100 -6.63 -9.48 8.38
C ALA A 100 -6.47 -9.49 9.92
N VAL A 101 -5.58 -10.34 10.43
CA VAL A 101 -5.25 -10.43 11.87
C VAL A 101 -3.92 -9.76 12.21
N THR A 102 -3.11 -9.47 11.20
CA THR A 102 -1.82 -8.77 11.30
C THR A 102 -1.66 -7.80 10.12
N GLY A 103 -0.86 -6.76 10.30
CA GLY A 103 -0.41 -5.87 9.23
C GLY A 103 0.94 -5.27 9.57
N ASN A 104 1.94 -5.48 8.72
CA ASN A 104 3.32 -5.03 8.94
C ASN A 104 3.91 -4.54 7.63
N LEU A 105 4.80 -3.55 7.72
CA LEU A 105 5.56 -3.00 6.59
C LEU A 105 7.05 -3.09 6.93
N PHE A 106 7.82 -3.71 6.05
CA PHE A 106 9.26 -3.90 6.23
C PHE A 106 10.02 -3.30 5.06
N PHE A 107 11.24 -2.84 5.33
CA PHE A 107 12.23 -2.60 4.29
C PHE A 107 13.11 -3.85 4.15
N ALA A 108 13.17 -4.40 2.93
CA ALA A 108 14.10 -5.47 2.59
C ALA A 108 15.35 -4.85 1.94
N PRO A 109 16.43 -4.59 2.71
CA PRO A 109 17.64 -3.99 2.17
C PRO A 109 18.34 -4.91 1.16
N SER A 110 19.26 -4.35 0.37
CA SER A 110 20.14 -5.15 -0.46
C SER A 110 21.04 -6.04 0.40
N ALA A 111 21.46 -7.19 -0.14
CA ALA A 111 22.42 -8.07 0.51
C ALA A 111 23.71 -7.30 0.88
N THR A 112 24.21 -6.46 -0.03
CA THR A 112 25.38 -5.59 0.22
C THR A 112 25.17 -4.65 1.41
N PHE A 113 23.97 -4.10 1.62
CA PHE A 113 23.72 -3.29 2.81
C PHE A 113 23.84 -4.14 4.08
N LEU A 114 23.22 -5.33 4.10
CA LEU A 114 23.27 -6.24 5.24
C LEU A 114 24.69 -6.71 5.56
N ASP A 115 25.49 -7.05 4.54
CA ASP A 115 26.89 -7.48 4.67
C ASP A 115 27.78 -6.39 5.29
N ASN A 116 27.40 -5.12 5.15
CA ASN A 116 28.13 -3.97 5.68
C ASN A 116 27.59 -3.49 7.05
N VAL A 117 26.56 -4.12 7.61
CA VAL A 117 26.10 -3.80 8.97
C VAL A 117 27.08 -4.38 9.98
N THR A 118 27.80 -3.52 10.69
CA THR A 118 28.64 -3.92 11.83
C THR A 118 27.98 -3.53 13.16
N PRO A 119 28.06 -4.37 14.22
CA PRO A 119 27.37 -4.11 15.49
C PRO A 119 27.72 -2.78 16.17
N ASP A 120 28.95 -2.29 15.95
CA ASP A 120 29.49 -1.08 16.58
C ASP A 120 29.53 0.13 15.62
N ALA A 121 28.93 0.03 14.42
CA ALA A 121 28.83 1.18 13.53
C ALA A 121 27.94 2.25 14.17
N PRO A 122 28.42 3.51 14.33
CA PRO A 122 27.53 4.60 14.68
C PRO A 122 26.46 4.72 13.59
N PRO A 123 25.21 5.08 13.94
CA PRO A 123 24.15 5.22 12.95
C PRO A 123 24.60 6.18 11.85
N THR A 124 24.73 5.66 10.63
CA THR A 124 25.07 6.46 9.46
C THR A 124 23.87 7.33 9.15
N ALA A 125 23.90 8.57 9.63
CA ALA A 125 22.98 9.61 9.16
C ALA A 125 23.23 9.77 7.66
N GLN A 126 22.30 9.29 6.82
CA GLN A 126 22.28 9.69 5.43
C GLN A 126 22.05 11.20 5.42
N ALA A 127 23.04 11.96 4.95
CA ALA A 127 22.89 13.38 4.74
C ALA A 127 21.70 13.59 3.80
N ILE A 128 20.62 14.15 4.33
CA ILE A 128 19.54 14.71 3.53
C ILE A 128 20.23 15.78 2.66
N PRO A 129 20.24 15.66 1.32
CA PRO A 129 20.83 16.71 0.49
C PRO A 129 20.09 18.01 0.82
N GLU A 130 20.82 19.01 1.29
CA GLU A 130 20.25 20.33 1.54
C GLU A 130 19.56 20.82 0.27
N PRO A 131 18.33 21.34 0.34
CA PRO A 131 17.70 21.93 -0.83
C PRO A 131 18.58 23.07 -1.30
N SER A 132 19.12 22.94 -2.52
CA SER A 132 19.89 23.97 -3.19
C SER A 132 19.14 25.30 -3.08
N SER A 133 19.75 26.27 -2.40
CA SER A 133 19.20 27.59 -2.19
C SER A 133 18.91 28.24 -3.54
N VAL A 134 17.63 28.29 -3.91
CA VAL A 134 17.14 29.17 -4.97
C VAL A 134 17.38 30.59 -4.48
N GLU A 135 18.20 31.36 -5.20
CA GLU A 135 18.45 32.79 -4.94
C GLU A 135 17.12 33.53 -4.78
N ARG A 136 16.76 33.89 -3.54
CA ARG A 136 15.71 34.87 -3.28
C ARG A 136 16.35 36.25 -3.23
N GLY A 137 16.13 36.99 -4.31
CA GLY A 137 16.54 38.36 -4.45
C GLY A 137 16.01 39.29 -3.36
N ARG A 138 16.85 40.29 -3.07
CA ARG A 138 16.61 41.59 -2.41
C ARG A 138 16.07 41.59 -0.97
N SER A 139 16.96 42.05 -0.09
CA SER A 139 16.76 42.47 1.29
C SER A 139 15.69 43.57 1.44
N VAL A 140 14.81 43.36 2.42
CA VAL A 140 13.96 44.41 3.01
C VAL A 140 14.59 44.77 4.37
N PRO A 141 14.77 46.06 4.72
CA PRO A 141 15.41 46.44 5.98
C PRO A 141 14.48 46.16 7.18
N PRO A 142 15.02 45.99 8.40
CA PRO A 142 14.22 45.67 9.57
C PRO A 142 13.41 46.89 10.01
N LEU A 143 12.09 46.70 10.19
CA LEU A 143 11.23 47.64 10.90
C LEU A 143 11.37 47.43 12.41
N SER A 144 11.52 48.55 13.10
CA SER A 144 11.85 48.71 14.51
C SER A 144 10.69 48.48 15.47
N ASP A 145 11.10 48.14 16.70
CA ASP A 145 10.45 48.32 18.01
C ASP A 145 9.10 47.59 18.22
N GLY A 146 8.91 46.78 19.27
CA GLY A 146 9.44 46.95 20.60
C GLY A 146 8.33 47.04 21.66
N SER A 147 7.20 46.34 21.49
CA SER A 147 6.32 46.04 22.63
C SER A 147 5.48 44.77 22.41
N LEU A 148 5.44 43.92 23.43
CA LEU A 148 4.54 42.77 23.53
C LEU A 148 3.29 43.26 24.28
N GLY A 149 2.21 43.51 23.53
CA GLY A 149 0.96 44.05 24.08
C GLY A 149 0.22 43.05 24.96
N VAL A 150 0.49 43.10 26.27
CA VAL A 150 -0.25 42.36 27.32
C VAL A 150 -1.06 43.35 28.19
N GLY A 151 -2.39 43.17 28.21
CA GLY A 151 -3.36 43.72 29.18
C GLY A 151 -3.81 45.16 28.92
N SER A 152 -5.09 45.54 29.03
CA SER A 152 -6.24 44.98 29.78
C SER A 152 -7.51 44.96 28.93
#